data_AF-A0AAN7K6V9-F1
#
_entry.id   AF-A0AAN7K6V9-F1
#
_cell.length_a   1.000
_cell.length_b   1.000
_cell.length_c   1.000
_cell.angle_alpha   90.00
_cell.angle_beta   90.00
_cell.angle_gamma   90.00
#
_symmetry.space_group_name_H-M   'P 1'
#
loop_
_entity.id
_entity.type
_entity.pdbx_description
1 polymer ?
#
loop_
_entity_poly.entity_id
_entity_poly.type
_entity_poly.pdbx_seq_one_letter_code
_entity_poly.pdbx_strand_id
1 'polypeptide(L)'
;MLPDKYDRHLPTTYYLLPQELFGAKQAVGFSVSGDFGVGLHQLQDFHFKPPLLMATLKLAVILTNPSNDAQFLLARQTRPPKFGDEEYDSYSDSDLWDLPSVAQLNPLSPSTEPQIVVKGAELCSANILLGRLDLDSALISALRQAGLELADTAEWRFSKYVEEADFGPGPAIDVVFLVGRLLNKTAILPEHCNWASINSCLELIVNVKPSSDRIGHLVVTGLLNEAMQLSNFQVPLTLRHQEYPPGIMVVPMGSKTARPFQTTNLVVFFPKHNSQVCQDGSFVACGDALIVDPGCRSAFHEELRNIMSALPRKLIVFVTHHHRDHVDGLSIIQKCNSDAVLLAHENTMSRIHKDDWSLASTSVSGAEDICIGGQRLSIIFAPGHTDGHMALLHKDTNSLIVGDHCLGEGSSILDIDSGGNLDDYYQSTYKFLDLSPHVLIPMHGRVNMWPKHMLCSYLKNRRSREGAILEAIEGGAETLFDIVAQVYSGVDRGFWFLASQNVRIHVDHLAKLHKLPKTLIHGSNLSSGYLQHFCVGSFNHSLDSFAAELDKI
;
A
#
# COMPACT_ATOMS: atom_id res chain seq x y z
N MET A 1 39.43 18.59 24.46
CA MET A 1 38.09 18.09 24.89
C MET A 1 37.12 19.25 24.78
N LEU A 2 36.48 19.35 23.62
CA LEU A 2 35.33 20.20 23.33
C LEU A 2 34.26 19.24 22.78
N PRO A 3 32.99 19.33 23.20
CA PRO A 3 31.98 18.38 22.77
C PRO A 3 31.45 18.74 21.38
N ASP A 4 31.37 17.72 20.52
CA ASP A 4 30.65 17.74 19.25
C ASP A 4 29.20 18.16 19.47
N LYS A 5 28.86 19.36 19.00
CA LYS A 5 27.50 19.79 18.72
C LYS A 5 27.39 19.85 17.21
N TYR A 6 26.81 18.83 16.60
CA TYR A 6 25.96 18.86 15.39
C TYR A 6 25.66 17.41 15.00
N ASP A 7 24.90 16.73 15.84
CA ASP A 7 24.21 15.50 15.45
C ASP A 7 22.71 15.83 15.40
N ARG A 8 22.27 16.39 14.26
CA ARG A 8 20.85 16.55 13.91
C ARG A 8 20.51 15.50 12.85
N HIS A 9 20.48 14.23 13.25
CA HIS A 9 19.78 13.22 12.48
C HIS A 9 18.26 13.42 12.64
N LEU A 10 17.63 14.06 11.64
CA LEU A 10 16.19 14.13 11.51
C LEU A 10 15.63 12.72 11.21
N PRO A 11 14.41 12.37 11.69
CA PRO A 11 13.73 11.16 11.26
C PRO A 11 13.47 11.22 9.74
N THR A 12 13.84 10.13 9.07
CA THR A 12 13.71 9.93 7.61
C THR A 12 12.23 9.81 7.24
N THR A 13 11.78 10.73 6.38
CA THR A 13 10.50 10.70 5.62
C THR A 13 9.25 11.04 6.47
N TYR A 14 8.22 11.74 5.93
CA TYR A 14 6.80 11.81 6.41
C TYR A 14 5.79 11.96 5.28
N TYR A 15 4.72 11.17 5.33
CA TYR A 15 3.75 11.13 4.24
C TYR A 15 2.66 12.18 4.43
N LEU A 16 2.44 12.98 3.39
CA LEU A 16 1.36 13.96 3.36
C LEU A 16 0.06 13.24 3.01
N LEU A 17 -0.92 13.26 3.92
CA LEU A 17 -2.28 12.84 3.63
C LEU A 17 -2.90 13.80 2.59
N PRO A 18 -3.68 13.33 1.61
CA PRO A 18 -4.29 14.20 0.63
C PRO A 18 -5.41 14.97 1.34
N GLN A 19 -5.41 16.29 1.23
CA GLN A 19 -6.59 17.05 1.58
C GLN A 19 -7.66 16.82 0.52
N GLU A 20 -8.74 16.16 0.95
CA GLU A 20 -10.10 16.22 0.41
C GLU A 20 -10.23 16.31 -1.12
N LEU A 21 -10.31 15.15 -1.77
CA LEU A 21 -11.13 15.03 -2.98
C LEU A 21 -12.61 15.01 -2.53
N PHE A 22 -13.38 15.95 -3.07
CA PHE A 22 -14.81 16.25 -2.89
C PHE A 22 -15.17 17.26 -1.81
N GLY A 23 -15.34 18.52 -2.25
CA GLY A 23 -16.12 19.50 -1.53
C GLY A 23 -17.58 19.05 -1.39
N ALA A 24 -17.99 18.79 -0.15
CA ALA A 24 -19.36 18.94 0.32
C ALA A 24 -19.33 19.12 1.83
N LYS A 25 -19.59 20.35 2.28
CA LYS A 25 -19.87 20.65 3.70
C LYS A 25 -21.08 19.82 4.15
N GLN A 26 -20.87 18.85 5.03
CA GLN A 26 -21.88 18.46 6.01
C GLN A 26 -21.22 18.31 7.38
N ALA A 27 -21.45 19.34 8.20
CA ALA A 27 -21.11 19.33 9.61
C ALA A 27 -22.03 18.35 10.34
N VAL A 28 -21.44 17.41 11.07
CA VAL A 28 -22.11 16.75 12.20
C VAL A 28 -21.31 17.12 13.44
N GLY A 29 -21.84 18.10 14.17
CA GLY A 29 -21.24 18.58 15.41
C GLY A 29 -21.46 17.58 16.55
N PHE A 30 -20.40 17.32 17.30
CA PHE A 30 -20.52 16.91 18.69
C PHE A 30 -19.87 17.99 19.55
N SER A 31 -20.71 18.82 20.16
CA SER A 31 -20.31 19.71 21.23
C SER A 31 -20.21 18.91 22.53
N VAL A 32 -19.07 18.95 23.19
CA VAL A 32 -19.01 18.67 24.64
C VAL A 32 -18.36 19.88 25.29
N SER A 33 -19.21 20.74 25.83
CA SER A 33 -18.85 21.83 26.73
C SER A 33 -18.61 21.27 28.13
N GLY A 34 -17.51 21.67 28.77
CA GLY A 34 -17.25 21.39 30.18
C GLY A 34 -15.99 22.08 30.66
N ASP A 35 -16.15 23.31 31.16
CA ASP A 35 -15.15 24.05 31.94
C ASP A 35 -14.69 23.24 33.16
N PHE A 36 -13.39 23.22 33.44
CA PHE A 36 -12.81 23.41 34.78
C PHE A 36 -11.31 23.73 34.67
N GLY A 37 -10.91 24.84 35.27
CA GLY A 37 -9.54 25.34 35.25
C GLY A 37 -8.65 24.88 36.41
N VAL A 38 -7.35 24.96 36.12
CA VAL A 38 -6.17 25.19 37.00
C VAL A 38 -5.65 24.02 37.85
N GLY A 39 -4.38 23.65 37.60
CA GLY A 39 -3.52 22.98 38.59
C GLY A 39 -2.37 22.15 38.00
N LEU A 40 -1.27 22.79 37.57
CA LEU A 40 0.01 22.12 37.30
C LEU A 40 0.61 21.56 38.61
N HIS A 41 0.85 20.25 38.69
CA HIS A 41 2.15 19.61 38.97
C HIS A 41 1.97 18.15 39.40
N GLN A 42 2.87 17.30 38.88
CA GLN A 42 3.20 15.94 39.32
C GLN A 42 2.14 14.86 39.11
N LEU A 43 2.36 14.02 38.09
CA LEU A 43 2.31 12.55 38.20
C LEU A 43 3.03 11.96 36.98
N GLN A 44 4.21 11.42 37.24
CA GLN A 44 4.95 10.51 36.37
C GLN A 44 4.20 9.17 36.27
N ASP A 45 4.39 8.53 35.12
CA ASP A 45 4.22 7.09 34.88
C ASP A 45 2.84 6.47 35.08
N PHE A 46 1.98 6.67 34.09
CA PHE A 46 1.09 5.60 33.62
C PHE A 46 1.10 5.55 32.10
N HIS A 47 1.67 4.47 31.55
CA HIS A 47 1.54 4.09 30.15
C HIS A 47 0.06 3.84 29.82
N PHE A 48 -0.66 4.90 29.45
CA PHE A 48 -1.87 4.74 28.65
C PHE A 48 -1.43 4.37 27.23
N LYS A 49 -1.53 3.08 26.90
CA LYS A 49 -1.74 2.68 25.51
C LYS A 49 -2.94 3.49 25.01
N PRO A 50 -2.84 4.22 23.89
CA PRO A 50 -4.03 4.76 23.26
C PRO A 50 -5.00 3.60 23.00
N PRO A 51 -6.33 3.82 23.04
CA PRO A 51 -7.27 2.76 22.74
C PRO A 51 -6.92 2.23 21.35
N LEU A 52 -6.62 0.92 21.26
CA LEU A 52 -6.59 0.24 19.97
C LEU A 52 -7.87 0.65 19.24
N LEU A 53 -7.75 1.28 18.07
CA LEU A 53 -8.90 1.40 17.18
C LEU A 53 -9.43 -0.02 17.03
N MET A 54 -10.67 -0.27 17.49
CA MET A 54 -11.25 -1.59 17.30
C MET A 54 -11.29 -1.86 15.80
N ALA A 55 -10.86 -3.04 15.38
CA ALA A 55 -10.86 -3.43 13.98
C ALA A 55 -12.25 -3.20 13.39
N THR A 56 -12.29 -2.74 12.14
CA THR A 56 -13.54 -2.65 11.39
C THR A 56 -13.94 -4.07 11.01
N LEU A 57 -15.19 -4.45 11.26
CA LEU A 57 -15.66 -5.79 10.94
C LEU A 57 -16.39 -5.78 9.60
N LYS A 58 -16.01 -6.66 8.69
CA LYS A 58 -16.61 -6.86 7.37
C LYS A 58 -17.39 -8.18 7.34
N LEU A 59 -18.50 -8.23 6.61
CA LEU A 59 -19.21 -9.48 6.31
C LEU A 59 -18.99 -9.84 4.84
N ALA A 60 -18.56 -11.08 4.57
CA ALA A 60 -18.53 -11.66 3.23
C ALA A 60 -19.43 -12.91 3.17
N VAL A 61 -20.18 -13.08 2.09
CA VAL A 61 -21.10 -14.22 1.93
C VAL A 61 -20.66 -15.15 0.80
N ILE A 62 -20.70 -16.45 1.09
CA ILE A 62 -20.47 -17.52 0.13
C ILE A 62 -21.85 -18.12 -0.19
N LEU A 63 -22.39 -17.78 -1.35
CA LEU A 63 -23.69 -18.29 -1.79
C LEU A 63 -23.48 -19.49 -2.72
N THR A 64 -23.87 -20.69 -2.29
CA THR A 64 -23.69 -21.91 -3.09
C THR A 64 -24.86 -22.16 -4.03
N ASN A 65 -24.57 -22.76 -5.19
CA ASN A 65 -25.59 -23.10 -6.17
C ASN A 65 -26.39 -24.34 -5.70
N PRO A 66 -27.73 -24.29 -5.63
CA PRO A 66 -28.56 -25.39 -5.15
C PRO A 66 -28.44 -26.68 -5.97
N SER A 67 -28.12 -26.56 -7.26
CA SER A 67 -27.99 -27.70 -8.18
C SER A 67 -26.56 -28.19 -8.32
N ASN A 68 -25.58 -27.42 -7.83
CA ASN A 68 -24.16 -27.73 -7.94
C ASN A 68 -23.38 -27.07 -6.81
N ASP A 69 -23.25 -27.76 -5.68
CA ASP A 69 -22.55 -27.23 -4.50
C ASP A 69 -21.04 -26.95 -4.75
N ALA A 70 -20.48 -27.32 -5.91
CA ALA A 70 -19.12 -26.97 -6.32
C ALA A 70 -18.99 -25.54 -6.89
N GLN A 71 -20.10 -24.82 -7.07
CA GLN A 71 -20.13 -23.45 -7.56
C GLN A 71 -20.64 -22.48 -6.50
N PHE A 72 -20.10 -21.27 -6.54
CA PHE A 72 -20.46 -20.15 -5.68
C PHE A 72 -20.64 -18.86 -6.48
N LEU A 73 -21.44 -17.94 -5.93
CA LEU A 73 -21.78 -16.69 -6.59
C LEU A 73 -20.68 -15.64 -6.38
N LEU A 74 -20.28 -14.98 -7.46
CA LEU A 74 -19.44 -13.79 -7.45
C LEU A 74 -20.25 -12.57 -7.91
N ALA A 75 -19.92 -11.42 -7.34
CA ALA A 75 -20.42 -10.12 -7.76
C ALA A 75 -19.28 -9.25 -8.28
N ARG A 76 -19.51 -8.58 -9.40
CA ARG A 76 -18.58 -7.60 -9.96
C ARG A 76 -18.53 -6.39 -9.03
N GLN A 77 -17.32 -6.07 -8.58
CA GLN A 77 -17.04 -4.96 -7.68
C GLN A 77 -17.14 -3.62 -8.42
N THR A 78 -17.67 -2.61 -7.72
CA THR A 78 -17.76 -1.25 -8.24
C THR A 78 -16.37 -0.65 -8.37
N ARG A 79 -16.04 -0.16 -9.58
CA ARG A 79 -14.81 0.60 -9.80
C ARG A 79 -14.82 1.89 -8.99
N PRO A 80 -13.64 2.41 -8.58
CA PRO A 80 -13.55 3.74 -8.02
C PRO A 80 -14.13 4.81 -8.97
N PRO A 81 -14.61 5.95 -8.44
CA PRO A 81 -15.13 7.03 -9.26
C PRO A 81 -14.10 7.54 -10.26
N LYS A 82 -14.59 7.90 -11.46
CA LYS A 82 -13.81 8.58 -12.50
C LYS A 82 -13.29 9.94 -12.01
N PHE A 83 -12.18 10.37 -12.59
CA PHE A 83 -11.51 11.62 -12.23
C PHE A 83 -12.16 12.86 -12.85
N GLY A 84 -12.97 12.69 -13.90
CA GLY A 84 -13.52 13.78 -14.69
C GLY A 84 -12.48 14.40 -15.63
N ASP A 85 -11.49 13.62 -16.03
CA ASP A 85 -10.35 14.03 -16.85
C ASP A 85 -10.12 12.97 -17.93
N GLU A 86 -10.20 13.37 -19.20
CA GLU A 86 -10.17 12.44 -20.34
C GLU A 86 -8.87 11.63 -20.42
N GLU A 87 -7.73 12.22 -20.06
CA GLU A 87 -6.44 11.52 -20.07
C GLU A 87 -6.48 10.37 -19.05
N TYR A 88 -6.85 10.66 -17.81
CA TYR A 88 -6.82 9.67 -16.72
C TYR A 88 -7.97 8.67 -16.80
N ASP A 89 -9.16 9.11 -17.23
CA ASP A 89 -10.33 8.25 -17.38
C ASP A 89 -10.23 7.31 -18.60
N SER A 90 -9.24 7.52 -19.49
CA SER A 90 -8.90 6.57 -20.55
C SER A 90 -8.24 5.29 -20.02
N TYR A 91 -7.59 5.36 -18.85
CA TYR A 91 -7.03 4.20 -18.17
C TYR A 91 -8.11 3.53 -17.31
N SER A 92 -8.53 2.33 -17.72
CA SER A 92 -9.54 1.56 -16.99
C SER A 92 -9.00 0.22 -16.51
N ASP A 93 -9.22 -0.05 -15.22
CA ASP A 93 -8.98 -1.35 -14.62
C ASP A 93 -10.02 -2.37 -15.10
N SER A 94 -9.58 -3.61 -15.31
CA SER A 94 -10.47 -4.73 -15.63
C SER A 94 -11.48 -5.02 -14.52
N ASP A 95 -12.57 -5.66 -14.91
CA ASP A 95 -13.62 -6.10 -13.98
C ASP A 95 -13.00 -6.96 -12.87
N LEU A 96 -13.36 -6.65 -11.63
CA LEU A 96 -12.96 -7.38 -10.44
C LEU A 96 -14.17 -8.11 -9.90
N TRP A 97 -14.09 -9.43 -9.82
CA TRP A 97 -15.13 -10.30 -9.28
C TRP A 97 -14.74 -10.77 -7.90
N ASP A 98 -15.60 -10.58 -6.91
CA ASP A 98 -15.34 -11.00 -5.54
C ASP A 98 -16.62 -11.52 -4.88
N LEU A 99 -16.51 -12.05 -3.67
CA LEU A 99 -17.67 -12.44 -2.87
C LEU A 99 -18.53 -11.20 -2.55
N PRO A 100 -19.87 -11.30 -2.60
CA PRO A 100 -20.74 -10.24 -2.11
C PRO A 100 -20.40 -9.93 -0.65
N SER A 101 -20.28 -8.65 -0.31
CA SER A 101 -19.76 -8.26 1.01
C SER A 101 -20.17 -6.87 1.47
N VAL A 102 -20.25 -6.66 2.79
CA VAL A 102 -20.59 -5.36 3.39
C VAL A 102 -19.39 -4.84 4.15
N ALA A 103 -18.98 -3.61 3.84
CA ALA A 103 -17.77 -2.97 4.37
C ALA A 103 -17.78 -2.79 5.90
N GLN A 104 -18.97 -2.70 6.52
CA GLN A 104 -19.10 -2.51 7.96
C GLN A 104 -20.26 -3.34 8.51
N LEU A 105 -19.95 -4.24 9.43
CA LEU A 105 -20.88 -5.04 10.21
C LEU A 105 -21.10 -4.35 11.55
N ASN A 106 -22.29 -3.76 11.71
CA ASN A 106 -22.62 -2.93 12.87
C ASN A 106 -23.03 -3.79 14.08
N PRO A 107 -22.87 -3.26 15.30
CA PRO A 107 -23.48 -3.86 16.49
C PRO A 107 -25.00 -3.90 16.38
N LEU A 108 -25.61 -4.98 16.89
CA LEU A 108 -27.05 -5.13 17.00
C LEU A 108 -27.59 -4.14 18.03
N SER A 109 -28.72 -3.51 17.71
CA SER A 109 -29.40 -2.63 18.66
C SER A 109 -29.98 -3.45 19.83
N PRO A 110 -29.94 -2.96 21.09
CA PRO A 110 -30.34 -3.72 22.27
C PRO A 110 -31.80 -4.22 22.28
N SER A 111 -32.66 -3.64 21.45
CA SER A 111 -34.09 -3.92 21.35
C SER A 111 -34.47 -4.84 20.18
N THR A 112 -33.50 -5.33 19.42
CA THR A 112 -33.74 -6.10 18.19
C THR A 112 -33.32 -7.54 18.42
N GLU A 113 -34.24 -8.49 18.26
CA GLU A 113 -33.91 -9.91 18.24
C GLU A 113 -33.43 -10.31 16.83
N PRO A 114 -32.36 -11.10 16.70
CA PRO A 114 -31.86 -11.55 15.41
C PRO A 114 -32.89 -12.47 14.74
N GLN A 115 -33.30 -12.14 13.52
CA GLN A 115 -34.26 -12.94 12.76
C GLN A 115 -33.57 -14.12 12.07
N ILE A 116 -32.30 -13.96 11.69
CA ILE A 116 -31.52 -14.99 11.01
C ILE A 116 -30.75 -15.82 12.02
N VAL A 117 -31.05 -17.12 12.04
CA VAL A 117 -30.28 -18.09 12.81
C VAL A 117 -29.09 -18.57 11.99
N VAL A 118 -27.88 -18.24 12.43
CA VAL A 118 -26.63 -18.73 11.87
C VAL A 118 -26.16 -19.95 12.66
N LYS A 119 -26.11 -21.12 12.01
CA LYS A 119 -25.57 -22.35 12.63
C LYS A 119 -24.05 -22.23 12.79
N GLY A 120 -23.50 -22.72 13.90
CA GLY A 120 -22.05 -22.68 14.15
C GLY A 120 -21.55 -21.32 14.62
N ALA A 121 -22.43 -20.39 14.98
CA ALA A 121 -22.04 -19.06 15.44
C ALA A 121 -21.21 -19.11 16.74
N GLU A 122 -21.38 -20.16 17.54
CA GLU A 122 -20.60 -20.48 18.74
C GLU A 122 -19.12 -20.81 18.45
N LEU A 123 -18.78 -21.12 17.20
CA LEU A 123 -17.41 -21.39 16.76
C LEU A 123 -16.64 -20.12 16.41
N CYS A 124 -17.32 -18.98 16.33
CA CYS A 124 -16.67 -17.68 16.15
C CYS A 124 -15.81 -17.36 17.38
N SER A 125 -14.67 -16.70 17.19
CA SER A 125 -13.68 -16.47 18.25
C SER A 125 -14.30 -15.78 19.47
N ALA A 126 -13.76 -16.02 20.67
CA ALA A 126 -14.26 -15.44 21.92
C ALA A 126 -14.34 -13.90 21.93
N ASN A 127 -13.69 -13.24 20.96
CA ASN A 127 -13.67 -11.80 20.79
C ASN A 127 -14.86 -11.25 19.97
N ILE A 128 -15.55 -12.09 19.18
CA ILE A 128 -16.70 -11.69 18.36
C ILE A 128 -17.91 -12.57 18.68
N LEU A 129 -18.79 -12.04 19.51
CA LEU A 129 -20.12 -12.62 19.72
C LEU A 129 -21.01 -12.24 18.53
N LEU A 130 -21.10 -13.12 17.53
CA LEU A 130 -21.92 -12.92 16.32
C LEU A 130 -23.38 -12.51 16.63
N GLY A 131 -23.96 -13.01 17.73
CA GLY A 131 -25.30 -12.65 18.17
C GLY A 131 -25.45 -11.20 18.67
N ARG A 132 -24.37 -10.43 18.77
CA ARG A 132 -24.38 -9.00 19.09
C ARG A 132 -24.18 -8.11 17.87
N LEU A 133 -24.23 -8.67 16.67
CA LEU A 133 -24.03 -7.96 15.41
C LEU A 133 -25.34 -7.95 14.61
N ASP A 134 -25.57 -6.87 13.87
CA ASP A 134 -26.71 -6.72 12.96
C ASP A 134 -26.46 -7.50 11.66
N LEU A 135 -26.51 -8.84 11.79
CA LEU A 135 -26.37 -9.76 10.68
C LEU A 135 -27.52 -9.65 9.69
N ASP A 136 -28.72 -9.28 10.14
CA ASP A 136 -29.91 -9.18 9.29
C ASP A 136 -29.73 -8.08 8.25
N SER A 137 -29.41 -6.84 8.67
CA SER A 137 -29.15 -5.74 7.75
C SER A 137 -27.96 -6.02 6.83
N ALA A 138 -26.90 -6.62 7.37
CA ALA A 138 -25.69 -6.91 6.61
C ALA A 138 -25.92 -8.00 5.55
N LEU A 139 -26.63 -9.08 5.88
CA LEU A 139 -26.99 -10.13 4.93
C LEU A 139 -27.91 -9.59 3.83
N ILE A 140 -28.94 -8.80 4.18
CA ILE A 140 -29.80 -8.14 3.18
C ILE A 140 -28.97 -7.27 2.24
N SER A 141 -28.05 -6.48 2.78
CA SER A 141 -27.18 -5.60 1.98
C SER A 141 -26.25 -6.39 1.06
N ALA A 142 -25.65 -7.49 1.54
CA ALA A 142 -24.82 -8.37 0.73
C ALA A 142 -25.61 -9.05 -0.40
N LEU A 143 -26.80 -9.57 -0.11
CA LEU A 143 -27.68 -10.21 -1.09
C LEU A 143 -28.17 -9.25 -2.17
N ARG A 144 -28.43 -7.99 -1.83
CA ARG A 144 -28.83 -6.96 -2.80
C ARG A 144 -27.77 -6.70 -3.87
N GLN A 145 -26.48 -6.90 -3.56
CA GLN A 145 -25.41 -6.82 -4.57
C GLN A 145 -25.54 -7.90 -5.66
N ALA A 146 -26.29 -8.95 -5.36
CA ALA A 146 -26.61 -10.03 -6.28
C ALA A 146 -28.04 -9.99 -6.82
N GLY A 147 -28.81 -8.94 -6.50
CA GLY A 147 -30.23 -8.87 -6.85
C GLY A 147 -31.09 -9.93 -6.15
N LEU A 148 -30.66 -10.39 -4.97
CA LEU A 148 -31.32 -11.45 -4.19
C LEU A 148 -31.95 -10.90 -2.91
N GLU A 149 -32.96 -11.61 -2.41
CA GLU A 149 -33.58 -11.36 -1.12
C GLU A 149 -33.29 -12.50 -0.14
N LEU A 150 -33.49 -12.26 1.17
CA LEU A 150 -33.32 -13.31 2.18
C LEU A 150 -34.21 -14.54 1.91
N ALA A 151 -35.41 -14.32 1.38
CA ALA A 151 -36.36 -15.37 1.04
C ALA A 151 -35.86 -16.30 -0.08
N ASP A 152 -34.86 -15.87 -0.87
CA ASP A 152 -34.22 -16.69 -1.90
C ASP A 152 -33.16 -17.63 -1.32
N THR A 153 -32.83 -17.48 -0.04
CA THR A 153 -31.79 -18.25 0.65
C THR A 153 -32.37 -19.15 1.72
N ALA A 154 -31.67 -20.24 2.01
CA ALA A 154 -31.91 -21.07 3.17
C ALA A 154 -30.61 -21.45 3.85
N GLU A 155 -30.72 -21.70 5.15
CA GLU A 155 -29.66 -22.20 6.00
C GLU A 155 -28.37 -21.36 5.97
N TRP A 156 -28.24 -20.45 6.93
CA TRP A 156 -27.00 -19.71 7.14
C TRP A 156 -26.08 -20.46 8.11
N ARG A 157 -24.80 -20.54 7.76
CA ARG A 157 -23.77 -21.19 8.58
C ARG A 157 -22.55 -20.29 8.67
N PHE A 158 -21.97 -20.24 9.87
CA PHE A 158 -20.65 -19.65 10.04
C PHE A 158 -19.61 -20.49 9.31
N SER A 159 -18.77 -19.84 8.50
CA SER A 159 -17.62 -20.48 7.84
C SER A 159 -16.36 -20.29 8.65
N LYS A 160 -15.91 -19.03 8.75
CA LYS A 160 -14.69 -18.66 9.45
C LYS A 160 -14.62 -17.17 9.71
N TYR A 161 -13.66 -16.81 10.54
CA TYR A 161 -13.28 -15.45 10.87
C TYR A 161 -11.81 -15.26 10.52
N VAL A 162 -11.49 -14.18 9.80
CA VAL A 162 -10.13 -13.87 9.38
C VAL A 162 -9.77 -12.49 9.88
N GLU A 163 -8.71 -12.43 10.68
CA GLU A 163 -8.13 -11.16 11.15
C GLU A 163 -7.16 -10.64 10.10
N GLU A 164 -7.29 -9.37 9.72
CA GLU A 164 -6.37 -8.74 8.78
C GLU A 164 -5.09 -8.31 9.49
N ALA A 165 -3.98 -8.34 8.77
CA ALA A 165 -2.75 -7.74 9.26
C ALA A 165 -2.88 -6.20 9.33
N ASP A 166 -2.21 -5.57 10.30
CA ASP A 166 -2.27 -4.13 10.48
C ASP A 166 -1.37 -3.40 9.48
N PHE A 167 -1.92 -3.12 8.31
CA PHE A 167 -1.25 -2.38 7.24
C PHE A 167 -1.20 -0.86 7.50
N GLY A 168 -2.03 -0.34 8.41
CA GLY A 168 -2.18 1.09 8.68
C GLY A 168 -2.53 1.96 7.45
N PRO A 169 -2.67 3.29 7.64
CA PRO A 169 -2.87 3.95 8.92
C PRO A 169 -4.31 3.82 9.45
N GLY A 170 -5.26 3.41 8.60
CA GLY A 170 -6.62 3.07 9.02
C GLY A 170 -6.69 1.79 9.87
N PRO A 171 -7.81 1.53 10.57
CA PRO A 171 -7.98 0.32 11.37
C PRO A 171 -7.80 -0.95 10.54
N ALA A 172 -7.34 -2.03 11.18
CA ALA A 172 -7.42 -3.37 10.60
C ALA A 172 -8.88 -3.72 10.24
N ILE A 173 -9.08 -4.51 9.18
CA ILE A 173 -10.40 -4.92 8.67
C ILE A 173 -10.54 -6.42 8.83
N ASP A 174 -11.18 -6.87 9.89
CA ASP A 174 -11.43 -8.28 10.10
C ASP A 174 -12.67 -8.73 9.31
N VAL A 175 -12.69 -9.98 8.84
CA VAL A 175 -13.74 -10.49 7.96
C VAL A 175 -14.42 -11.71 8.55
N VAL A 176 -15.75 -11.65 8.65
CA VAL A 176 -16.62 -12.80 8.94
C VAL A 176 -17.11 -13.38 7.61
N PHE A 177 -16.93 -14.68 7.43
CA PHE A 177 -17.46 -15.42 6.28
C PHE A 177 -18.67 -16.24 6.71
N LEU A 178 -19.80 -16.03 6.03
CA LEU A 178 -21.01 -16.84 6.18
C LEU A 178 -21.32 -17.59 4.88
N VAL A 179 -21.78 -18.83 5.01
CA VAL A 179 -22.27 -19.64 3.88
C VAL A 179 -23.79 -19.64 3.90
N GLY A 180 -24.40 -19.36 2.75
CA GLY A 180 -25.82 -19.51 2.51
C GLY A 180 -26.08 -20.36 1.28
N ARG A 181 -27.20 -21.09 1.26
CA ARG A 181 -27.62 -21.88 0.09
C ARG A 181 -28.79 -21.19 -0.60
N LEU A 182 -28.74 -20.99 -1.93
CA LEU A 182 -29.91 -20.50 -2.65
C LEU A 182 -30.99 -21.58 -2.76
N LEU A 183 -32.26 -21.18 -2.68
CA LEU A 183 -33.41 -22.08 -2.77
C LEU A 183 -33.84 -22.33 -4.21
N ASN A 184 -33.82 -21.30 -5.06
CA ASN A 184 -34.40 -21.35 -6.40
C ASN A 184 -33.33 -21.52 -7.49
N LYS A 185 -33.60 -22.42 -8.45
CA LYS A 185 -32.66 -22.79 -9.54
C LYS A 185 -32.59 -21.75 -10.67
N THR A 186 -33.59 -20.88 -10.78
CA THR A 186 -33.83 -20.01 -11.95
C THR A 186 -33.84 -18.53 -11.60
N ALA A 187 -33.24 -18.12 -10.48
CA ALA A 187 -33.02 -16.70 -10.23
C ALA A 187 -32.20 -16.15 -11.40
N ILE A 188 -32.81 -15.29 -12.22
CA ILE A 188 -32.11 -14.60 -13.30
C ILE A 188 -31.12 -13.69 -12.60
N LEU A 189 -29.86 -14.10 -12.59
CA LEU A 189 -28.81 -13.31 -11.99
C LEU A 189 -28.63 -12.03 -12.80
N PRO A 190 -28.40 -10.89 -12.15
CA PRO A 190 -27.98 -9.68 -12.84
C PRO A 190 -26.69 -9.91 -13.65
N GLU A 191 -26.49 -9.14 -14.72
CA GLU A 191 -25.26 -9.25 -15.56
C GLU A 191 -23.95 -9.01 -14.80
N HIS A 192 -24.03 -8.38 -13.63
CA HIS A 192 -22.90 -8.14 -12.73
C HIS A 192 -22.69 -9.27 -11.71
N CYS A 193 -23.33 -10.42 -11.90
CA CYS A 193 -23.16 -11.62 -11.09
C CYS A 193 -22.84 -12.84 -11.94
N ASN A 194 -21.99 -13.72 -11.42
CA ASN A 194 -21.61 -14.93 -12.14
C ASN A 194 -21.37 -16.12 -11.19
N TRP A 195 -21.68 -17.31 -11.66
CA TRP A 195 -21.33 -18.55 -10.98
C TRP A 195 -19.88 -18.91 -11.29
N ALA A 196 -19.09 -19.13 -10.24
CA ALA A 196 -17.69 -19.54 -10.35
C ALA A 196 -17.44 -20.83 -9.58
N SER A 197 -16.42 -21.56 -10.00
CA SER A 197 -15.85 -22.69 -9.25
C SER A 197 -14.48 -22.30 -8.70
N ILE A 198 -13.95 -23.10 -7.77
CA ILE A 198 -12.58 -22.96 -7.28
C ILE A 198 -11.61 -22.97 -8.47
N ASN A 199 -11.70 -23.98 -9.35
CA ASN A 199 -10.79 -24.14 -10.49
C ASN A 199 -10.83 -22.94 -11.45
N SER A 200 -12.02 -22.43 -11.79
CA SER A 200 -12.13 -21.27 -12.68
C SER A 200 -11.54 -20.00 -12.06
N CYS A 201 -11.64 -19.83 -10.74
CA CYS A 201 -11.00 -18.70 -10.05
C CYS A 201 -9.48 -18.86 -10.04
N LEU A 202 -8.97 -20.06 -9.79
CA LEU A 202 -7.53 -20.36 -9.83
C LEU A 202 -6.92 -20.07 -11.20
N GLU A 203 -7.61 -20.45 -12.28
CA GLU A 203 -7.17 -20.17 -13.64
C GLU A 203 -7.04 -18.66 -13.91
N LEU A 204 -8.01 -17.85 -13.47
CA LEU A 204 -7.98 -16.39 -13.64
C LEU A 204 -6.88 -15.70 -12.82
N ILE A 205 -6.49 -16.29 -11.69
CA ILE A 205 -5.46 -15.73 -10.81
C ILE A 205 -4.05 -16.13 -11.25
N VAL A 206 -3.86 -17.35 -11.76
CA VAL A 206 -2.53 -17.90 -12.08
C VAL A 206 -2.15 -17.70 -13.55
N ASN A 207 -3.12 -17.69 -14.47
CA ASN A 207 -2.88 -17.50 -15.90
C ASN A 207 -3.34 -16.12 -16.34
N VAL A 208 -2.73 -15.08 -15.75
CA VAL A 208 -3.15 -13.71 -15.98
C VAL A 208 -2.84 -13.26 -17.40
N LYS A 209 -3.85 -12.74 -18.09
CA LYS A 209 -3.69 -12.04 -19.37
C LYS A 209 -3.98 -10.55 -19.14
N PRO A 210 -3.23 -9.65 -19.81
CA PRO A 210 -3.56 -8.23 -19.77
C PRO A 210 -5.04 -8.01 -20.10
N SER A 211 -5.68 -7.20 -19.27
CA SER A 211 -7.09 -6.84 -19.39
C SER A 211 -8.11 -7.95 -19.10
N SER A 212 -7.70 -9.14 -18.65
CA SER A 212 -8.66 -10.19 -18.26
C SER A 212 -9.41 -9.81 -16.99
N ASP A 213 -10.56 -10.44 -16.79
CA ASP A 213 -11.28 -10.41 -15.52
C ASP A 213 -10.37 -10.85 -14.38
N ARG A 214 -10.59 -10.25 -13.21
CA ARG A 214 -9.76 -10.42 -12.01
C ARG A 214 -10.60 -10.98 -10.87
N ILE A 215 -9.97 -11.73 -9.98
CA ILE A 215 -10.61 -12.28 -8.78
C ILE A 215 -10.13 -11.54 -7.55
N GLY A 216 -11.05 -11.04 -6.73
CA GLY A 216 -10.75 -10.28 -5.52
C GLY A 216 -10.26 -11.13 -4.35
N HIS A 217 -9.78 -10.41 -3.33
CA HIS A 217 -9.15 -11.02 -2.15
C HIS A 217 -10.11 -11.84 -1.29
N LEU A 218 -11.42 -11.54 -1.24
CA LEU A 218 -12.33 -12.31 -0.38
C LEU A 218 -12.54 -13.72 -0.91
N VAL A 219 -12.54 -13.91 -2.23
CA VAL A 219 -12.54 -15.26 -2.83
C VAL A 219 -11.29 -16.03 -2.41
N VAL A 220 -10.11 -15.40 -2.46
CA VAL A 220 -8.85 -16.04 -2.10
C VAL A 220 -8.84 -16.43 -0.62
N THR A 221 -9.06 -15.46 0.26
CA THR A 221 -9.07 -15.64 1.72
C THR A 221 -10.22 -16.55 2.19
N GLY A 222 -11.39 -16.41 1.59
CA GLY A 222 -12.62 -17.11 1.96
C GLY A 222 -12.66 -18.56 1.48
N LEU A 223 -12.14 -18.85 0.28
CA LEU A 223 -12.33 -20.15 -0.37
C LEU A 223 -11.03 -20.82 -0.82
N LEU A 224 -10.08 -20.06 -1.37
CA LEU A 224 -8.96 -20.66 -2.09
C LEU A 224 -7.80 -21.03 -1.18
N ASN A 225 -7.46 -20.24 -0.15
CA ASN A 225 -6.27 -20.51 0.69
C ASN A 225 -6.24 -21.94 1.26
N GLU A 226 -7.40 -22.48 1.66
CA GLU A 226 -7.51 -23.85 2.17
C GLU A 226 -7.37 -24.91 1.06
N ALA A 227 -7.93 -24.66 -0.11
CA ALA A 227 -7.86 -25.55 -1.26
C ALA A 227 -6.48 -25.55 -1.93
N MET A 228 -5.76 -24.44 -1.81
CA MET A 228 -4.58 -24.14 -2.58
C MET A 228 -3.32 -24.84 -2.04
N GLN A 229 -3.19 -25.07 -0.72
CA GLN A 229 -1.99 -25.69 -0.09
C GLN A 229 -0.66 -25.31 -0.79
N LEU A 230 -0.53 -24.06 -1.26
CA LEU A 230 0.46 -23.71 -2.30
C LEU A 230 1.89 -23.74 -1.80
N SER A 231 2.06 -23.70 -0.48
CA SER A 231 3.34 -23.85 0.18
C SER A 231 3.15 -24.72 1.43
N ASN A 232 4.09 -25.63 1.68
CA ASN A 232 4.22 -26.33 2.98
C ASN A 232 4.76 -25.38 4.07
N PHE A 233 4.57 -24.07 3.91
CA PHE A 233 5.19 -23.08 4.76
C PHE A 233 4.43 -22.98 6.08
N GLN A 234 5.03 -23.52 7.13
CA GLN A 234 4.57 -23.32 8.50
C GLN A 234 5.06 -21.95 8.98
N VAL A 235 4.34 -20.90 8.60
CA VAL A 235 4.47 -19.60 9.23
C VAL A 235 4.20 -19.75 10.74
N PRO A 236 4.90 -19.03 11.63
CA PRO A 236 4.45 -18.91 13.02
C PRO A 236 2.98 -18.50 13.09
N LEU A 237 2.17 -19.19 13.89
CA LEU A 237 0.73 -18.92 14.04
C LEU A 237 0.42 -17.48 14.50
N THR A 238 1.41 -16.80 15.08
CA THR A 238 1.30 -15.42 15.54
C THR A 238 1.59 -14.38 14.46
N LEU A 239 2.15 -14.78 13.30
CA LEU A 239 2.51 -13.85 12.23
C LEU A 239 1.26 -13.39 11.48
N ARG A 240 0.92 -12.11 11.63
CA ARG A 240 -0.14 -11.49 10.86
C ARG A 240 0.36 -11.18 9.47
N HIS A 241 -0.30 -11.72 8.46
CA HIS A 241 0.07 -11.55 7.07
C HIS A 241 -1.17 -11.63 6.17
N GLN A 242 -1.02 -11.17 4.93
CA GLN A 242 -1.98 -11.37 3.86
C GLN A 242 -1.28 -12.08 2.70
N GLU A 243 -1.83 -13.19 2.24
CA GLU A 243 -1.39 -13.83 1.00
C GLU A 243 -2.35 -13.42 -0.13
N TYR A 244 -1.95 -12.41 -0.91
CA TYR A 244 -2.71 -11.99 -2.09
C TYR A 244 -1.86 -11.14 -3.05
N PRO A 245 -1.79 -11.50 -4.34
CA PRO A 245 -2.29 -12.74 -4.93
C PRO A 245 -1.59 -14.01 -4.39
N PRO A 246 -2.16 -15.21 -4.66
CA PRO A 246 -1.59 -16.48 -4.20
C PRO A 246 -0.11 -16.62 -4.58
N GLY A 247 0.69 -17.10 -3.63
CA GLY A 247 2.16 -17.19 -3.74
C GLY A 247 2.90 -15.91 -3.34
N ILE A 248 2.20 -14.80 -3.07
CA ILE A 248 2.78 -13.54 -2.60
C ILE A 248 2.27 -13.26 -1.19
N MET A 249 3.14 -13.46 -0.21
CA MET A 249 2.85 -13.14 1.19
C MET A 249 3.32 -11.73 1.51
N VAL A 250 2.44 -10.92 2.12
CA VAL A 250 2.72 -9.55 2.54
C VAL A 250 2.59 -9.48 4.06
N VAL A 251 3.66 -9.07 4.72
CA VAL A 251 3.76 -9.01 6.19
C VAL A 251 4.06 -7.56 6.60
N PRO A 252 3.13 -6.83 7.23
CA PRO A 252 3.40 -5.47 7.70
C PRO A 252 4.30 -5.51 8.93
N MET A 253 5.61 -5.35 8.71
CA MET A 253 6.63 -5.37 9.74
C MET A 253 6.74 -4.01 10.39
N GLY A 254 6.66 -3.93 11.72
CA GLY A 254 6.86 -2.66 12.41
C GLY A 254 8.26 -2.09 12.13
N SER A 255 8.32 -0.90 11.55
CA SER A 255 9.54 -0.31 10.99
C SER A 255 9.77 1.11 11.50
N LYS A 256 10.87 1.73 11.05
CA LYS A 256 11.16 3.15 11.30
C LYS A 256 10.63 4.02 10.16
N THR A 257 9.48 3.65 9.62
CA THR A 257 8.81 4.45 8.61
C THR A 257 8.18 5.69 9.21
N ALA A 258 7.71 6.54 8.32
CA ALA A 258 7.11 7.78 8.68
C ALA A 258 5.62 7.70 8.96
N ARG A 259 5.14 8.65 9.78
CA ARG A 259 3.71 8.80 10.00
C ARG A 259 3.00 9.16 8.69
N PRO A 260 1.76 8.67 8.49
CA PRO A 260 0.93 7.98 9.48
C PRO A 260 1.15 6.46 9.56
N PHE A 261 2.02 5.89 8.70
CA PHE A 261 2.35 4.47 8.75
C PHE A 261 3.21 4.12 9.97
N GLN A 262 3.15 2.86 10.38
CA GLN A 262 3.95 2.29 11.45
C GLN A 262 4.71 1.02 11.02
N THR A 263 4.48 0.60 9.77
CA THR A 263 4.92 -0.67 9.21
C THR A 263 5.46 -0.48 7.80
N THR A 264 6.43 -1.32 7.44
CA THR A 264 6.86 -1.57 6.07
C THR A 264 6.43 -2.98 5.70
N ASN A 265 5.84 -3.17 4.53
CA ASN A 265 5.40 -4.45 4.04
C ASN A 265 6.59 -5.28 3.56
N LEU A 266 7.02 -6.24 4.36
CA LEU A 266 7.90 -7.30 3.91
C LEU A 266 7.13 -8.20 2.93
N VAL A 267 7.61 -8.33 1.70
CA VAL A 267 7.01 -9.24 0.71
C VAL A 267 7.85 -10.51 0.60
N VAL A 268 7.20 -11.67 0.67
CA VAL A 268 7.85 -12.97 0.64
C VAL A 268 7.25 -13.83 -0.48
N PHE A 269 8.12 -14.37 -1.32
CA PHE A 269 7.75 -15.36 -2.35
C PHE A 269 8.31 -16.73 -1.99
N PHE A 270 7.45 -17.73 -2.05
CA PHE A 270 7.78 -19.12 -1.76
C PHE A 270 7.89 -19.95 -3.05
N PRO A 271 8.63 -21.08 -3.01
CA PRO A 271 8.69 -21.99 -4.15
C PRO A 271 7.32 -22.63 -4.40
N LYS A 272 6.89 -22.68 -5.66
CA LYS A 272 5.65 -23.37 -6.06
C LYS A 272 5.85 -24.89 -5.99
N HIS A 273 4.83 -25.61 -5.52
CA HIS A 273 4.82 -27.08 -5.51
C HIS A 273 4.99 -27.63 -6.94
N ASN A 274 5.89 -28.61 -7.14
CA ASN A 274 6.17 -29.25 -8.43
C ASN A 274 6.64 -28.32 -9.56
N SER A 275 7.34 -27.24 -9.22
CA SER A 275 7.89 -26.34 -10.25
C SER A 275 8.95 -27.04 -11.09
N GLN A 276 8.68 -27.19 -12.39
CA GLN A 276 9.75 -27.32 -13.37
C GLN A 276 10.60 -26.05 -13.28
N VAL A 277 11.92 -26.22 -13.23
CA VAL A 277 12.88 -25.11 -13.35
C VAL A 277 12.44 -24.25 -14.54
N CYS A 278 12.43 -22.92 -14.41
CA CYS A 278 12.25 -22.05 -15.57
C CYS A 278 13.35 -22.41 -16.60
N GLN A 279 13.01 -23.21 -17.60
CA GLN A 279 13.97 -23.71 -18.60
C GLN A 279 14.28 -22.65 -19.66
N ASP A 280 13.51 -21.56 -19.70
CA ASP A 280 13.64 -20.48 -20.67
C ASP A 280 13.90 -19.14 -19.95
N GLY A 281 15.11 -18.61 -20.12
CA GLY A 281 15.46 -17.23 -19.73
C GLY A 281 16.89 -17.05 -19.27
N SER A 282 17.54 -15.97 -19.72
CA SER A 282 18.74 -15.45 -19.08
C SER A 282 18.35 -14.72 -17.79
N PHE A 283 18.33 -15.43 -16.67
CA PHE A 283 18.08 -14.84 -15.36
C PHE A 283 19.36 -14.26 -14.77
N VAL A 284 19.29 -13.04 -14.21
CA VAL A 284 20.43 -12.43 -13.51
C VAL A 284 20.70 -13.10 -12.17
N ALA A 285 19.66 -13.67 -11.55
CA ALA A 285 19.77 -14.48 -10.34
C ALA A 285 18.65 -15.54 -10.29
N CYS A 286 18.96 -16.66 -9.64
CA CYS A 286 18.00 -17.72 -9.36
C CYS A 286 18.06 -18.08 -7.88
N GLY A 287 16.90 -18.15 -7.21
CA GLY A 287 16.76 -18.59 -5.82
C GLY A 287 15.57 -19.52 -5.63
N ASP A 288 15.46 -20.10 -4.45
CA ASP A 288 14.32 -20.94 -4.06
C ASP A 288 13.24 -20.10 -3.37
N ALA A 289 13.61 -18.97 -2.78
CA ALA A 289 12.70 -17.98 -2.22
C ALA A 289 13.23 -16.55 -2.41
N LEU A 290 12.35 -15.57 -2.23
CA LEU A 290 12.66 -14.14 -2.28
C LEU A 290 12.03 -13.42 -1.10
N ILE A 291 12.81 -12.52 -0.49
CA ILE A 291 12.33 -11.48 0.42
C ILE A 291 12.53 -10.12 -0.25
N VAL A 292 11.54 -9.24 -0.14
CA VAL A 292 11.61 -7.84 -0.56
C VAL A 292 11.49 -6.92 0.65
N ASP A 293 12.39 -5.94 0.75
CA ASP A 293 12.40 -4.85 1.74
C ASP A 293 12.25 -5.32 3.20
N PRO A 294 13.29 -5.94 3.78
CA PRO A 294 13.25 -6.50 5.13
C PRO A 294 13.33 -5.49 6.27
N GLY A 295 13.14 -4.21 5.99
CA GLY A 295 13.29 -3.16 6.98
C GLY A 295 12.28 -3.29 8.12
N CYS A 296 12.82 -3.40 9.33
CA CYS A 296 12.04 -3.52 10.55
C CYS A 296 12.85 -2.96 11.72
N ARG A 297 12.16 -2.48 12.76
CA ARG A 297 12.83 -2.01 13.98
C ARG A 297 13.23 -3.18 14.86
N SER A 298 14.14 -2.95 15.80
CA SER A 298 14.70 -3.97 16.69
C SER A 298 13.67 -4.88 17.39
N ALA A 299 12.51 -4.33 17.77
CA ALA A 299 11.42 -5.07 18.38
C ALA A 299 10.83 -6.19 17.50
N PHE A 300 11.02 -6.12 16.18
CA PHE A 300 10.51 -7.09 15.20
C PHE A 300 11.61 -8.00 14.63
N HIS A 301 12.85 -7.92 15.13
CA HIS A 301 13.94 -8.77 14.65
C HIS A 301 13.70 -10.26 14.93
N GLU A 302 13.01 -10.61 16.01
CA GLU A 302 12.66 -12.03 16.30
C GLU A 302 11.63 -12.56 15.31
N GLU A 303 10.64 -11.75 14.97
CA GLU A 303 9.66 -12.06 13.95
C GLU A 303 10.33 -12.29 12.58
N LEU A 304 11.25 -11.40 12.18
CA LEU A 304 12.05 -11.58 10.98
C LEU A 304 12.90 -12.87 11.03
N ARG A 305 13.51 -13.19 12.18
CA ARG A 305 14.25 -14.47 12.36
C ARG A 305 13.34 -15.69 12.19
N ASN A 306 12.11 -15.63 12.68
CA ASN A 306 11.17 -16.73 12.55
C ASN A 306 10.76 -16.94 11.09
N ILE A 307 10.51 -15.85 10.35
CA ILE A 307 10.28 -15.90 8.89
C ILE A 307 11.48 -16.53 8.18
N MET A 308 12.69 -16.04 8.48
CA MET A 308 13.94 -16.55 7.93
C MET A 308 14.18 -18.03 8.21
N SER A 309 13.80 -18.51 9.39
CA SER A 309 13.99 -19.92 9.79
C SER A 309 13.13 -20.90 8.98
N ALA A 310 12.04 -20.40 8.40
CA ALA A 310 11.13 -21.20 7.61
C ALA A 310 11.43 -21.11 6.10
N LEU A 311 12.32 -20.20 5.68
CA LEU A 311 12.73 -20.01 4.29
C LEU A 311 13.86 -20.96 3.87
N PRO A 312 13.92 -21.38 2.60
CA PRO A 312 15.03 -22.18 2.08
C PRO A 312 16.34 -21.38 2.10
N ARG A 313 17.49 -22.08 2.17
CA ARG A 313 18.81 -21.45 2.26
C ARG A 313 19.15 -20.62 1.03
N LYS A 314 18.77 -21.06 -0.18
CA LYS A 314 19.04 -20.35 -1.43
C LYS A 314 18.07 -19.17 -1.58
N LEU A 315 18.36 -18.10 -0.85
CA LEU A 315 17.51 -16.91 -0.71
C LEU A 315 18.04 -15.76 -1.56
N ILE A 316 17.14 -15.15 -2.33
CA ILE A 316 17.36 -13.81 -2.87
C ILE A 316 16.75 -12.79 -1.92
N VAL A 317 17.49 -11.73 -1.62
CA VAL A 317 16.98 -10.54 -0.95
C VAL A 317 16.96 -9.43 -1.99
N PHE A 318 15.80 -8.83 -2.22
CA PHE A 318 15.68 -7.67 -3.09
C PHE A 318 15.34 -6.45 -2.25
N VAL A 319 15.99 -5.32 -2.54
CA VAL A 319 15.64 -4.06 -1.91
C VAL A 319 15.25 -3.07 -2.98
N THR A 320 14.07 -2.46 -2.82
CA THR A 320 13.53 -1.48 -3.76
C THR A 320 14.36 -0.19 -3.77
N HIS A 321 14.80 0.28 -2.61
CA HIS A 321 15.67 1.46 -2.46
C HIS A 321 16.32 1.51 -1.05
N HIS A 322 17.23 2.46 -0.82
CA HIS A 322 18.15 2.46 0.34
C HIS A 322 17.57 3.07 1.63
N HIS A 323 16.31 3.51 1.67
CA HIS A 323 15.77 4.10 2.90
C HIS A 323 15.74 3.06 4.03
N ARG A 324 15.96 3.56 5.25
CA ARG A 324 16.24 2.72 6.44
C ARG A 324 15.12 1.72 6.74
N ASP A 325 13.89 2.14 6.56
CA ASP A 325 12.71 1.30 6.76
C ASP A 325 12.53 0.20 5.70
N HIS A 326 13.41 0.11 4.70
CA HIS A 326 13.52 -1.00 3.75
C HIS A 326 14.75 -1.87 3.98
N VAL A 327 15.84 -1.30 4.54
CA VAL A 327 17.15 -1.99 4.67
C VAL A 327 17.52 -2.41 6.09
N ASP A 328 16.89 -1.85 7.14
CA ASP A 328 17.32 -2.04 8.54
C ASP A 328 17.37 -3.54 8.98
N GLY A 329 16.59 -4.41 8.35
CA GLY A 329 16.59 -5.85 8.64
C GLY A 329 17.65 -6.68 7.89
N LEU A 330 18.40 -6.10 6.95
CA LEU A 330 19.45 -6.80 6.19
C LEU A 330 20.49 -7.43 7.12
N SER A 331 20.87 -6.70 8.18
CA SER A 331 21.84 -7.16 9.18
C SER A 331 21.41 -8.44 9.90
N ILE A 332 20.09 -8.67 10.02
CA ILE A 332 19.52 -9.87 10.62
C ILE A 332 19.52 -11.02 9.61
N ILE A 333 19.13 -10.74 8.37
CA ILE A 333 19.13 -11.75 7.31
C ILE A 333 20.53 -12.33 7.10
N GLN A 334 21.57 -11.50 6.97
CA GLN A 334 22.94 -12.01 6.74
C GLN A 334 23.45 -12.89 7.90
N LYS A 335 23.03 -12.62 9.14
CA LYS A 335 23.39 -13.44 10.31
C LYS A 335 22.66 -14.78 10.32
N CYS A 336 21.42 -14.81 9.81
CA CYS A 336 20.60 -16.01 9.73
C CYS A 336 20.95 -16.90 8.53
N ASN A 337 21.37 -16.29 7.42
CA ASN A 337 21.61 -16.99 6.17
C ASN A 337 22.84 -16.44 5.44
N SER A 338 23.96 -17.16 5.56
CA SER A 338 25.23 -16.85 4.88
C SER A 338 25.20 -17.03 3.36
N ASP A 339 24.20 -17.74 2.85
CA ASP A 339 24.07 -18.10 1.43
C ASP A 339 23.13 -17.13 0.69
N ALA A 340 22.55 -16.16 1.41
CA ALA A 340 21.66 -15.17 0.84
C ALA A 340 22.41 -14.19 -0.08
N VAL A 341 21.75 -13.77 -1.16
CA VAL A 341 22.30 -12.84 -2.15
C VAL A 341 21.41 -11.60 -2.23
N LEU A 342 22.01 -10.42 -2.06
CA LEU A 342 21.31 -9.14 -2.15
C LEU A 342 21.31 -8.61 -3.58
N LEU A 343 20.13 -8.25 -4.09
CA LEU A 343 19.92 -7.57 -5.36
C LEU A 343 19.33 -6.18 -5.09
N ALA A 344 19.94 -5.16 -5.70
CA ALA A 344 19.43 -3.79 -5.70
C ALA A 344 20.07 -3.00 -6.86
N HIS A 345 19.54 -1.82 -7.15
CA HIS A 345 20.20 -0.88 -8.05
C HIS A 345 21.60 -0.48 -7.52
N GLU A 346 22.53 -0.10 -8.40
CA GLU A 346 23.88 0.33 -7.99
C GLU A 346 23.87 1.54 -7.03
N ASN A 347 23.00 2.53 -7.27
CA ASN A 347 22.87 3.70 -6.40
C ASN A 347 22.32 3.32 -5.02
N THR A 348 21.40 2.36 -4.96
CA THR A 348 20.89 1.81 -3.71
C THR A 348 21.97 1.03 -2.97
N MET A 349 22.66 0.13 -3.67
CA MET A 349 23.72 -0.70 -3.11
C MET A 349 24.86 0.14 -2.52
N SER A 350 25.24 1.23 -3.18
CA SER A 350 26.31 2.12 -2.70
C SER A 350 25.96 2.88 -1.41
N ARG A 351 24.68 2.98 -1.07
CA ARG A 351 24.16 3.63 0.14
C ARG A 351 23.80 2.65 1.26
N ILE A 352 23.92 1.34 1.03
CA ILE A 352 23.78 0.32 2.07
C ILE A 352 25.13 0.17 2.79
N HIS A 353 25.12 0.28 4.12
CA HIS A 353 26.35 0.15 4.90
C HIS A 353 26.84 -1.30 4.91
N LYS A 354 28.18 -1.48 4.92
CA LYS A 354 28.80 -2.82 5.00
C LYS A 354 28.43 -3.60 6.26
N ASP A 355 28.13 -2.89 7.35
CA ASP A 355 27.67 -3.51 8.60
C ASP A 355 26.24 -4.09 8.45
N ASP A 356 25.42 -3.53 7.54
CA ASP A 356 24.10 -4.03 7.23
C ASP A 356 24.15 -5.20 6.26
N TRP A 357 25.05 -5.15 5.26
CA TRP A 357 25.27 -6.25 4.32
C TRP A 357 26.72 -6.37 3.86
N SER A 358 27.30 -7.55 4.08
CA SER A 358 28.67 -7.89 3.65
C SER A 358 28.78 -9.19 2.83
N LEU A 359 27.64 -9.88 2.62
CA LEU A 359 27.57 -11.11 1.83
C LEU A 359 27.56 -10.81 0.32
N ALA A 360 27.36 -11.86 -0.49
CA ALA A 360 27.22 -11.73 -1.93
C ALA A 360 26.11 -10.74 -2.29
N SER A 361 26.40 -9.89 -3.27
CA SER A 361 25.44 -8.95 -3.83
C SER A 361 25.62 -8.81 -5.33
N THR A 362 24.52 -8.51 -6.03
CA THR A 362 24.47 -8.31 -7.47
C THR A 362 23.74 -6.99 -7.75
N SER A 363 24.45 -6.04 -8.34
CA SER A 363 23.81 -4.82 -8.85
C SER A 363 23.03 -5.14 -10.11
N VAL A 364 21.82 -4.60 -10.22
CA VAL A 364 20.93 -4.77 -11.37
C VAL A 364 20.59 -3.41 -11.97
N SER A 365 20.20 -3.41 -13.25
CA SER A 365 19.89 -2.19 -14.01
C SER A 365 18.38 -1.94 -14.14
N GLY A 366 17.55 -2.95 -13.88
CA GLY A 366 16.08 -2.87 -13.92
C GLY A 366 15.47 -3.13 -15.29
N ALA A 367 16.10 -4.06 -16.03
CA ALA A 367 15.58 -4.69 -17.25
C ALA A 367 15.74 -6.23 -17.23
N GLU A 368 16.31 -6.77 -16.15
CA GLU A 368 16.61 -8.19 -15.97
C GLU A 368 15.43 -8.96 -15.40
N ASP A 369 15.48 -10.28 -15.51
CA ASP A 369 14.58 -11.19 -14.81
C ASP A 369 15.31 -12.00 -13.75
N ILE A 370 14.58 -12.36 -12.69
CA ILE A 370 14.99 -13.33 -11.68
C ILE A 370 14.03 -14.51 -11.66
N CYS A 371 14.56 -15.69 -11.31
CA CYS A 371 13.79 -16.91 -11.16
C CYS A 371 13.74 -17.31 -9.68
N ILE A 372 12.55 -17.33 -9.09
CA ILE A 372 12.33 -17.67 -7.68
C ILE A 372 11.43 -18.89 -7.57
N GLY A 373 12.02 -20.04 -7.25
CA GLY A 373 11.26 -21.28 -7.05
C GLY A 373 10.35 -21.64 -8.25
N GLY A 374 10.83 -21.39 -9.47
CA GLY A 374 10.09 -21.60 -10.72
C GLY A 374 9.20 -20.44 -11.18
N GLN A 375 9.16 -19.33 -10.45
CA GLN A 375 8.41 -18.13 -10.80
C GLN A 375 9.33 -17.08 -11.41
N ARG A 376 8.88 -16.41 -12.48
CA ARG A 376 9.61 -15.32 -13.13
C ARG A 376 9.16 -13.97 -12.57
N LEU A 377 10.11 -13.17 -12.11
CA LEU A 377 9.90 -11.77 -11.76
C LEU A 377 10.78 -10.89 -12.63
N SER A 378 10.20 -9.85 -13.23
CA SER A 378 10.97 -8.81 -13.93
C SER A 378 11.32 -7.68 -12.98
N ILE A 379 12.58 -7.27 -13.00
CA ILE A 379 13.05 -6.08 -12.30
C ILE A 379 12.75 -4.87 -13.18
N ILE A 380 12.11 -3.87 -12.60
CA ILE A 380 11.68 -2.67 -13.31
C ILE A 380 12.40 -1.47 -12.68
N PHE A 381 13.33 -0.85 -13.43
CA PHE A 381 13.88 0.44 -13.02
C PHE A 381 12.76 1.49 -13.00
N ALA A 382 12.62 2.18 -11.87
CA ALA A 382 11.53 3.10 -11.60
C ALA A 382 12.01 4.30 -10.76
N PRO A 383 12.97 5.10 -11.27
CA PRO A 383 13.45 6.27 -10.56
C PRO A 383 12.33 7.30 -10.37
N GLY A 384 12.55 8.23 -9.44
CA GLY A 384 11.64 9.33 -9.16
C GLY A 384 11.48 9.52 -7.67
N HIS A 385 11.18 8.45 -6.92
CA HIS A 385 11.23 8.48 -5.45
C HIS A 385 12.68 8.64 -4.95
N THR A 386 13.58 7.81 -5.47
CA THR A 386 15.04 7.98 -5.40
C THR A 386 15.62 7.68 -6.78
N ASP A 387 16.89 8.01 -7.01
CA ASP A 387 17.64 7.69 -8.24
C ASP A 387 18.03 6.21 -8.38
N GLY A 388 17.71 5.38 -7.39
CA GLY A 388 17.95 3.94 -7.39
C GLY A 388 16.70 3.09 -7.19
N HIS A 389 15.52 3.72 -7.17
CA HIS A 389 14.27 3.01 -6.90
C HIS A 389 13.95 1.98 -8.00
N MET A 390 13.52 0.81 -7.55
CA MET A 390 13.09 -0.29 -8.40
C MET A 390 11.79 -0.92 -7.93
N ALA A 391 11.06 -1.48 -8.88
CA ALA A 391 9.87 -2.29 -8.66
C ALA A 391 10.08 -3.73 -9.18
N LEU A 392 9.26 -4.67 -8.71
CA LEU A 392 9.25 -6.06 -9.18
C LEU A 392 7.89 -6.42 -9.76
N LEU A 393 7.87 -6.92 -10.99
CA LEU A 393 6.66 -7.45 -11.63
C LEU A 393 6.67 -8.97 -11.58
N HIS A 394 5.77 -9.55 -10.79
CA HIS A 394 5.52 -11.00 -10.82
C HIS A 394 4.68 -11.36 -12.04
N LYS A 395 5.25 -12.14 -12.97
CA LYS A 395 4.66 -12.39 -14.29
C LYS A 395 3.37 -13.19 -14.24
N ASP A 396 3.33 -14.22 -13.41
CA ASP A 396 2.21 -15.17 -13.38
C ASP A 396 0.91 -14.50 -12.93
N THR A 397 0.98 -13.65 -11.90
CA THR A 397 -0.17 -12.93 -11.34
C THR A 397 -0.30 -11.50 -11.85
N ASN A 398 0.61 -11.07 -12.73
CA ASN A 398 0.76 -9.69 -13.20
C ASN A 398 0.69 -8.66 -12.05
N SER A 399 1.35 -8.95 -10.93
CA SER A 399 1.32 -8.12 -9.72
C SER A 399 2.60 -7.30 -9.63
N LEU A 400 2.46 -6.01 -9.36
CA LEU A 400 3.58 -5.09 -9.30
C LEU A 400 3.83 -4.68 -7.85
N ILE A 401 5.00 -5.08 -7.34
CA ILE A 401 5.55 -4.64 -6.07
C ILE A 401 6.21 -3.30 -6.35
N VAL A 402 5.55 -2.23 -5.92
CA VAL A 402 5.80 -0.86 -6.41
C VAL A 402 6.74 -0.05 -5.52
N GLY A 403 7.22 -0.64 -4.41
CA GLY A 403 8.07 0.07 -3.45
C GLY A 403 7.35 1.30 -2.89
N ASP A 404 8.12 2.37 -2.72
CA ASP A 404 7.63 3.68 -2.30
C ASP A 404 7.20 4.60 -3.45
N HIS A 405 7.10 4.11 -4.68
CA HIS A 405 6.60 4.94 -5.78
C HIS A 405 5.11 5.32 -5.58
N CYS A 406 4.33 4.39 -5.02
CA CYS A 406 2.97 4.61 -4.54
C CYS A 406 2.80 3.95 -3.17
N LEU A 407 1.94 4.54 -2.34
CA LEU A 407 1.54 4.06 -1.02
C LEU A 407 0.06 3.70 -1.02
N GLY A 408 -0.35 2.81 -0.13
CA GLY A 408 -1.74 2.38 0.03
C GLY A 408 -2.69 3.50 0.48
N GLU A 409 -2.15 4.53 1.14
CA GLU A 409 -2.86 5.74 1.53
C GLU A 409 -1.89 6.93 1.49
N GLY A 410 -2.39 8.14 1.24
CA GLY A 410 -1.53 9.32 1.19
C GLY A 410 -0.84 9.54 -0.14
N SER A 411 0.29 10.23 -0.07
CA SER A 411 1.18 10.50 -1.19
C SER A 411 2.62 10.18 -0.80
N SER A 412 3.41 9.75 -1.79
CA SER A 412 4.83 9.45 -1.63
C SER A 412 5.68 10.72 -1.73
N ILE A 413 6.66 10.84 -0.82
CA ILE A 413 7.72 11.84 -0.94
C ILE A 413 8.63 11.46 -2.10
N LEU A 414 9.20 12.44 -2.79
CA LEU A 414 10.37 12.21 -3.64
C LEU A 414 11.58 12.74 -2.88
N ASP A 415 12.58 11.90 -2.64
CA ASP A 415 13.74 12.25 -1.84
C ASP A 415 14.77 12.98 -2.71
N ILE A 416 14.69 14.30 -2.72
CA ILE A 416 15.58 15.18 -3.50
C ILE A 416 17.06 14.96 -3.19
N ASP A 417 17.40 14.65 -1.94
CA ASP A 417 18.79 14.43 -1.51
C ASP A 417 19.34 13.10 -2.05
N SER A 418 18.46 12.17 -2.38
CA SER A 418 18.75 10.91 -3.06
C SER A 418 18.36 10.91 -4.55
N GLY A 419 18.28 12.09 -5.18
CA GLY A 419 18.05 12.25 -6.62
C GLY A 419 16.59 12.10 -7.07
N GLY A 420 15.65 12.07 -6.14
CA GLY A 420 14.21 12.04 -6.42
C GLY A 420 13.74 13.29 -7.18
N ASN A 421 12.94 13.09 -8.22
CA ASN A 421 12.48 14.15 -9.11
C ASN A 421 11.18 13.76 -9.85
N LEU A 422 10.44 14.77 -10.34
CA LEU A 422 9.14 14.56 -10.97
C LEU A 422 9.20 14.01 -12.40
N ASP A 423 10.24 14.34 -13.17
CA ASP A 423 10.34 13.84 -14.55
C ASP A 423 10.41 12.31 -14.55
N ASP A 424 11.33 11.76 -13.76
CA ASP A 424 11.52 10.33 -13.61
C ASP A 424 10.28 9.71 -12.97
N TYR A 425 9.69 10.35 -11.96
CA TYR A 425 8.46 9.87 -11.34
C TYR A 425 7.32 9.73 -12.35
N TYR A 426 7.10 10.73 -13.21
CA TYR A 426 6.06 10.68 -14.23
C TYR A 426 6.35 9.57 -15.25
N GLN A 427 7.59 9.46 -15.74
CA GLN A 427 7.98 8.41 -16.68
C GLN A 427 7.81 7.00 -16.10
N SER A 428 8.23 6.79 -14.86
CA SER A 428 8.04 5.53 -14.12
C SER A 428 6.57 5.20 -13.92
N THR A 429 5.73 6.20 -13.64
CA THR A 429 4.28 6.01 -13.49
C THR A 429 3.62 5.59 -14.81
N TYR A 430 3.98 6.22 -15.94
CA TYR A 430 3.48 5.83 -17.26
C TYR A 430 3.95 4.43 -17.65
N LYS A 431 5.21 4.09 -17.37
CA LYS A 431 5.72 2.73 -17.54
C LYS A 431 4.88 1.71 -16.76
N PHE A 432 4.47 2.03 -15.53
CA PHE A 432 3.60 1.14 -14.75
C PHE A 432 2.18 1.05 -15.31
N LEU A 433 1.62 2.13 -15.86
CA LEU A 433 0.34 2.09 -16.58
C LEU A 433 0.41 1.18 -17.81
N ASP A 434 1.51 1.25 -18.57
CA ASP A 434 1.77 0.41 -19.75
C ASP A 434 1.92 -1.08 -19.39
N LEU A 435 2.54 -1.38 -18.24
CA LEU A 435 2.58 -2.75 -17.71
C LEU A 435 1.18 -3.29 -17.37
N SER A 436 0.20 -2.41 -17.15
CA SER A 436 -1.19 -2.76 -16.82
C SER A 436 -1.28 -3.84 -15.73
N PRO A 437 -0.66 -3.65 -14.55
CA PRO A 437 -0.67 -4.64 -13.49
C PRO A 437 -2.10 -4.90 -13.03
N HIS A 438 -2.37 -6.10 -12.51
CA HIS A 438 -3.66 -6.46 -11.95
C HIS A 438 -3.78 -6.10 -10.47
N VAL A 439 -2.65 -5.95 -9.80
CA VAL A 439 -2.54 -5.62 -8.37
C VAL A 439 -1.29 -4.76 -8.16
N LEU A 440 -1.40 -3.73 -7.33
CA LEU A 440 -0.26 -2.96 -6.81
C LEU A 440 -0.01 -3.32 -5.36
N ILE A 441 1.23 -3.66 -5.03
CA ILE A 441 1.67 -4.01 -3.68
C ILE A 441 2.65 -2.91 -3.22
N PRO A 442 2.19 -1.90 -2.48
CA PRO A 442 3.06 -0.86 -1.92
C PRO A 442 3.82 -1.39 -0.72
N MET A 443 4.91 -0.71 -0.35
CA MET A 443 5.65 -1.02 0.88
C MET A 443 5.02 -0.42 2.13
N HIS A 444 4.04 0.47 1.97
CA HIS A 444 3.27 1.02 3.08
C HIS A 444 1.78 1.01 2.74
N GLY A 445 0.95 0.51 3.66
CA GLY A 445 -0.50 0.39 3.47
C GLY A 445 -0.92 -0.89 2.76
N ARG A 446 -2.22 -0.97 2.43
CA ARG A 446 -2.83 -2.19 1.88
C ARG A 446 -2.49 -2.41 0.41
N VAL A 447 -2.54 -3.67 0.01
CA VAL A 447 -2.55 -4.09 -1.40
C VAL A 447 -3.72 -3.42 -2.13
N ASN A 448 -3.44 -2.84 -3.29
CA ASN A 448 -4.42 -2.11 -4.08
C ASN A 448 -4.95 -2.94 -5.26
N MET A 449 -6.29 -2.97 -5.36
CA MET A 449 -7.05 -3.73 -6.35
C MET A 449 -7.51 -2.91 -7.56
N TRP A 450 -7.14 -1.63 -7.64
CA TRP A 450 -7.50 -0.71 -8.73
C TRP A 450 -6.25 0.03 -9.19
N PRO A 451 -5.26 -0.71 -9.74
CA PRO A 451 -3.92 -0.20 -9.88
C PRO A 451 -3.81 0.96 -10.88
N LYS A 452 -4.53 0.92 -12.01
CA LYS A 452 -4.53 2.05 -12.96
C LYS A 452 -5.18 3.28 -12.33
N HIS A 453 -6.28 3.09 -11.61
CA HIS A 453 -6.91 4.18 -10.86
C HIS A 453 -5.95 4.81 -9.85
N MET A 454 -5.25 3.99 -9.04
CA MET A 454 -4.25 4.48 -8.09
C MET A 454 -3.13 5.28 -8.78
N LEU A 455 -2.53 4.74 -9.85
CA LEU A 455 -1.46 5.41 -10.59
C LEU A 455 -1.93 6.75 -11.19
N CYS A 456 -3.11 6.77 -11.81
CA CYS A 456 -3.73 8.00 -12.34
C CYS A 456 -4.03 9.02 -11.23
N SER A 457 -4.47 8.57 -10.05
CA SER A 457 -4.69 9.44 -8.88
C SER A 457 -3.39 10.14 -8.48
N TYR A 458 -2.27 9.42 -8.44
CA TYR A 458 -0.95 10.01 -8.14
C TYR A 458 -0.49 11.01 -9.20
N LEU A 459 -0.68 10.70 -10.50
CA LEU A 459 -0.41 11.65 -11.59
C LEU A 459 -1.23 12.93 -11.42
N LYS A 460 -2.55 12.79 -11.26
CA LYS A 460 -3.48 13.90 -11.09
C LYS A 460 -3.11 14.76 -9.88
N ASN A 461 -2.85 14.14 -8.73
CA ASN A 461 -2.50 14.85 -7.50
C ASN A 461 -1.23 15.69 -7.66
N ARG A 462 -0.19 15.16 -8.33
CA ARG A 462 1.05 15.90 -8.58
C ARG A 462 0.85 17.05 -9.56
N ARG A 463 0.08 16.85 -10.64
CA ARG A 463 -0.24 17.95 -11.58
C ARG A 463 -1.11 19.03 -10.94
N SER A 464 -2.10 18.66 -10.13
CA SER A 464 -2.88 19.62 -9.36
C SER A 464 -2.00 20.41 -8.38
N ARG A 465 -0.99 19.78 -7.77
CA ARG A 465 -0.02 20.47 -6.92
C ARG A 465 0.82 21.49 -7.72
N GLU A 466 1.28 21.14 -8.92
CA GLU A 466 1.98 22.09 -9.80
C GLU A 466 1.10 23.28 -10.16
N GLY A 467 -0.18 23.04 -10.47
CA GLY A 467 -1.16 24.10 -10.73
C GLY A 467 -1.29 25.05 -9.54
N ALA A 468 -1.50 24.51 -8.33
CA ALA A 468 -1.61 25.32 -7.11
C ALA A 468 -0.33 26.13 -6.79
N ILE A 469 0.85 25.56 -7.06
CA ILE A 469 2.14 26.26 -6.88
C ILE A 469 2.28 27.39 -7.90
N LEU A 470 1.93 27.16 -9.16
CA LEU A 470 1.92 28.22 -10.18
C LEU A 470 0.96 29.34 -9.82
N GLU A 471 -0.26 29.01 -9.40
CA GLU A 471 -1.26 29.99 -8.96
C GLU A 471 -0.76 30.82 -7.76
N ALA A 472 -0.09 30.20 -6.79
CA ALA A 472 0.51 30.91 -5.66
C ALA A 472 1.59 31.89 -6.12
N ILE A 473 2.48 31.45 -7.02
CA ILE A 473 3.56 32.26 -7.58
C ILE A 473 2.99 33.44 -8.40
N GLU A 474 2.01 33.19 -9.26
CA GLU A 474 1.34 34.23 -10.05
C GLU A 474 0.54 35.21 -9.16
N GLY A 475 0.05 34.73 -8.02
CA GLY A 475 -0.57 35.52 -6.96
C GLY A 475 0.40 36.35 -6.12
N GLY A 476 1.71 36.27 -6.38
CA GLY A 476 2.75 37.08 -5.73
C GLY A 476 3.55 36.38 -4.64
N ALA A 477 3.47 35.06 -4.50
CA ALA A 477 4.37 34.31 -3.60
C ALA A 477 5.81 34.37 -4.15
N GLU A 478 6.74 34.93 -3.36
CA GLU A 478 8.14 35.13 -3.78
C GLU A 478 9.09 34.12 -3.13
N THR A 479 8.71 33.55 -1.99
CA THR A 479 9.54 32.62 -1.21
C THR A 479 8.94 31.22 -1.12
N LEU A 480 9.79 30.24 -0.77
CA LEU A 480 9.33 28.88 -0.45
C LEU A 480 8.33 28.89 0.71
N PHE A 481 8.53 29.79 1.68
CA PHE A 481 7.63 29.95 2.81
C PHE A 481 6.26 30.45 2.38
N ASP A 482 6.19 31.47 1.51
CA ASP A 482 4.93 31.98 0.97
C ASP A 482 4.14 30.89 0.26
N ILE A 483 4.82 30.13 -0.61
CA ILE A 483 4.19 29.05 -1.37
C ILE A 483 3.66 27.97 -0.42
N VAL A 484 4.46 27.52 0.56
CA VAL A 484 4.00 26.52 1.54
C VAL A 484 2.84 27.06 2.37
N ALA A 485 2.94 28.28 2.88
CA ALA A 485 1.90 28.90 3.70
C ALA A 485 0.57 29.03 2.95
N GLN A 486 0.60 29.24 1.62
CA GLN A 486 -0.59 29.29 0.78
C GLN A 486 -1.10 27.89 0.39
N VAL A 487 -0.23 27.09 -0.24
CA VAL A 487 -0.56 25.80 -0.87
C VAL A 487 -0.77 24.67 0.16
N TYR A 488 -0.19 24.79 1.35
CA TYR A 488 -0.31 23.84 2.46
C TYR A 488 -0.93 24.49 3.71
N SER A 489 -1.70 25.56 3.55
CA SER A 489 -2.33 26.33 4.64
C SER A 489 -3.14 25.47 5.62
N GLY A 490 -3.79 24.41 5.16
CA GLY A 490 -4.55 23.49 6.02
C GLY A 490 -3.76 22.28 6.54
N VAL A 491 -2.47 22.16 6.23
CA VAL A 491 -1.60 21.11 6.77
C VAL A 491 -0.96 21.61 8.06
N ASP A 492 -0.87 20.74 9.06
CA ASP A 492 -0.20 21.04 10.32
C ASP A 492 1.23 21.55 10.07
N ARG A 493 1.57 22.67 10.71
CA ARG A 493 2.86 23.36 10.56
C ARG A 493 4.06 22.48 10.87
N GLY A 494 3.91 21.45 11.70
CA GLY A 494 4.94 20.46 11.96
C GLY A 494 5.40 19.72 10.69
N PHE A 495 4.58 19.66 9.64
CA PHE A 495 4.94 19.05 8.35
C PHE A 495 5.39 20.06 7.29
N TRP A 496 5.41 21.37 7.60
CA TRP A 496 5.70 22.40 6.61
C TRP A 496 7.11 22.31 6.05
N PHE A 497 8.09 21.85 6.83
CA PHE A 497 9.43 21.58 6.31
C PHE A 497 9.42 20.55 5.17
N LEU A 498 8.66 19.47 5.30
CA LEU A 498 8.57 18.42 4.28
C LEU A 498 7.70 18.87 3.10
N ALA A 499 6.66 19.64 3.38
CA ALA A 499 5.91 20.33 2.33
C ALA A 499 6.84 21.25 1.51
N SER A 500 7.80 21.92 2.15
CA SER A 500 8.77 22.78 1.46
C SER A 500 9.69 22.00 0.51
N GLN A 501 10.15 20.81 0.91
CA GLN A 501 10.91 19.91 0.02
C GLN A 501 10.06 19.47 -1.18
N ASN A 502 8.78 19.15 -0.94
CA ASN A 502 7.84 18.77 -1.99
C ASN A 502 7.59 19.93 -2.97
N VAL A 503 7.33 21.14 -2.46
CA VAL A 503 7.20 22.37 -3.28
C VAL A 503 8.43 22.56 -4.15
N ARG A 504 9.62 22.40 -3.56
CA ARG A 504 10.87 22.59 -4.30
C ARG A 504 10.98 21.65 -5.50
N ILE A 505 10.66 20.38 -5.33
CA ILE A 505 10.66 19.40 -6.43
C ILE A 505 9.69 19.82 -7.56
N HIS A 506 8.52 20.32 -7.21
CA HIS A 506 7.55 20.85 -8.18
C HIS A 506 8.06 22.11 -8.88
N VAL A 507 8.66 23.05 -8.15
CA VAL A 507 9.25 24.27 -8.72
C VAL A 507 10.40 23.93 -9.67
N ASP A 508 11.28 23.01 -9.31
CA ASP A 508 12.41 22.57 -10.15
C ASP A 508 11.90 21.95 -11.47
N HIS A 509 10.86 21.13 -11.40
CA HIS A 509 10.22 20.56 -12.60
C HIS A 509 9.55 21.64 -13.47
N LEU A 510 8.79 22.58 -12.87
CA LEU A 510 8.18 23.69 -13.59
C LEU A 510 9.21 24.61 -14.25
N ALA A 511 10.35 24.85 -13.58
CA ALA A 511 11.46 25.63 -14.12
C ALA A 511 12.05 24.96 -15.36
N LYS A 512 12.27 23.63 -15.29
CA LYS A 512 12.75 22.83 -16.42
C LYS A 512 11.80 22.82 -17.60
N LEU A 513 10.49 22.84 -17.35
CA LEU A 513 9.45 22.98 -18.38
C LEU A 513 9.26 24.41 -18.88
N HIS A 514 10.02 25.38 -18.37
CA HIS A 514 9.88 26.81 -18.69
C HIS A 514 8.48 27.38 -18.42
N LYS A 515 7.79 26.87 -17.39
CA LYS A 515 6.44 27.27 -17.00
C LYS A 515 6.39 28.35 -15.91
N LEU A 516 7.51 28.65 -15.25
CA LEU A 516 7.56 29.70 -14.22
C LEU A 516 7.51 31.12 -14.83
N PRO A 517 6.84 32.09 -14.17
CA PRO A 517 6.81 33.48 -14.63
C PRO A 517 8.19 34.12 -14.78
N LYS A 518 8.36 34.98 -15.80
CA LYS A 518 9.64 35.65 -16.13
C LYS A 518 10.19 36.55 -15.02
N THR A 519 9.33 37.05 -14.13
CA THR A 519 9.71 37.92 -12.99
C THR A 519 10.60 37.20 -11.99
N LEU A 520 10.37 35.91 -11.74
CA LEU A 520 11.25 35.07 -10.91
C LEU A 520 12.59 34.75 -11.59
N ILE A 521 12.66 34.86 -12.93
CA ILE A 521 13.86 34.58 -13.71
C ILE A 521 14.87 35.74 -13.64
N HIS A 522 14.40 36.97 -13.37
CA HIS A 522 15.23 38.19 -13.37
C HIS A 522 15.69 38.64 -11.96
N GLY A 523 15.36 37.90 -10.90
CA GLY A 523 15.70 38.24 -9.51
C GLY A 523 17.16 38.03 -9.10
N SER A 524 18.05 37.60 -10.00
CA SER A 524 19.50 37.55 -9.73
C SER A 524 20.28 38.26 -10.84
N ASN A 525 20.94 39.37 -10.48
CA ASN A 525 21.94 40.01 -11.31
C ASN A 525 23.06 39.01 -11.64
N LEU A 526 23.09 38.46 -12.86
CA LEU A 526 24.30 37.89 -13.43
C LEU A 526 24.41 38.27 -14.91
N SER A 527 25.27 39.27 -15.14
CA SER A 527 25.92 39.52 -16.41
C SER A 527 26.78 38.33 -16.86
N SER A 528 26.76 38.06 -18.16
CA SER A 528 27.73 37.25 -18.94
C SER A 528 27.56 35.72 -18.94
N GLY A 529 26.86 35.24 -19.98
CA GLY A 529 27.45 34.29 -20.92
C GLY A 529 27.69 32.85 -20.46
N TYR A 530 26.68 32.16 -19.92
CA TYR A 530 26.52 30.70 -19.99
C TYR A 530 25.01 30.38 -19.86
N LEU A 531 24.43 29.69 -20.85
CA LEU A 531 22.99 29.38 -20.94
C LEU A 531 22.62 28.05 -20.25
N GLN A 532 23.18 27.77 -19.08
CA GLN A 532 22.90 26.55 -18.31
C GLN A 532 23.03 26.83 -16.82
N HIS A 533 22.07 26.34 -16.03
CA HIS A 533 21.81 26.60 -14.61
C HIS A 533 20.96 27.85 -14.34
N PHE A 534 19.64 27.65 -14.31
CA PHE A 534 18.83 28.35 -13.30
C PHE A 534 19.50 28.13 -11.94
N CYS A 535 19.80 29.21 -11.22
CA CYS A 535 20.25 29.12 -9.85
C CYS A 535 19.09 28.64 -8.96
N VAL A 536 18.94 27.31 -8.83
CA VAL A 536 18.30 26.65 -7.68
C VAL A 536 19.10 26.93 -6.38
N GLY A 537 20.27 27.59 -6.48
CA GLY A 537 21.06 28.05 -5.35
C GLY A 537 20.32 28.97 -4.36
N SER A 538 19.34 29.76 -4.84
CA SER A 538 18.46 30.54 -3.95
C SER A 538 17.53 29.65 -3.12
N PHE A 539 17.08 28.50 -3.64
CA PHE A 539 16.24 27.54 -2.91
C PHE A 539 17.03 26.59 -2.00
N ASN A 540 18.33 26.37 -2.26
CA ASN A 540 19.21 25.71 -1.29
C ASN A 540 19.42 26.58 -0.05
N HIS A 541 19.74 27.86 -0.22
CA HIS A 541 19.72 28.81 0.89
C HIS A 541 18.31 29.01 1.47
N SER A 542 17.25 28.77 0.69
CA SER A 542 15.88 28.92 1.18
C SER A 542 15.41 27.80 2.09
N LEU A 543 15.93 26.56 2.02
CA LEU A 543 15.52 25.52 2.98
C LEU A 543 16.03 25.85 4.39
N ASP A 544 17.27 26.33 4.50
CA ASP A 544 17.82 26.85 5.76
C ASP A 544 17.08 28.10 6.23
N SER A 545 16.79 29.04 5.30
CA SER A 545 15.99 30.23 5.59
C SER A 545 14.56 29.88 6.01
N PHE A 546 13.97 28.87 5.39
CA PHE A 546 12.63 28.37 5.69
C PHE A 546 12.59 27.76 7.08
N ALA A 547 13.59 26.94 7.44
CA ALA A 547 13.71 26.41 8.80
C ALA A 547 13.81 27.55 9.83
N ALA A 548 14.63 28.57 9.54
CA ALA A 548 14.76 29.75 10.40
C ALA A 548 13.48 30.61 10.47
N GLU A 549 12.62 30.58 9.46
CA GLU A 549 11.34 31.29 9.44
C GLU A 549 10.23 30.49 10.13
N LEU A 550 10.22 29.17 9.96
CA LEU A 550 9.36 28.25 10.68
C LEU A 550 9.63 28.31 12.19
N ASP A 551 10.89 28.45 12.61
CA ASP A 551 11.27 28.62 14.03
C ASP A 551 10.72 29.93 14.66
N LYS A 552 10.27 30.91 13.86
CA LYS A 552 9.74 32.19 14.35
C LYS A 552 8.23 32.16 14.63
N ILE A 553 7.52 31.14 14.16
CA ILE A 553 6.05 31.03 14.24
C ILE A 553 5.61 29.79 15.01
#